data_AF-A0A935LTI9-F1
#
_entry.id   AF-A0A935LTI9-F1
#
_cell.length_a   1.000
_cell.length_b   1.000
_cell.length_c   1.000
_cell.angle_alpha   90.00
_cell.angle_beta   90.00
_cell.angle_gamma   90.00
#
_symmetry.space_group_name_H-M   'P 1'
#
loop_
_entity.id
_entity.type
_entity.pdbx_description
1 polymer ?
#
loop_
_entity_poly.entity_id
_entity_poly.type
_entity_poly.pdbx_seq_one_letter_code
_entity_poly.pdbx_strand_id
1 'polypeptide(L)'
;MPDGQYGGGYDKKRIKFFKEFAHGRDKNDLYFIRGDSKSKDTTEKLENILKGKKIDFLYIDGDHTYEGIKKDFNIYKEYMANDGLIGFHDINTHKEGYGVVKFWNEIKEQYRYEEFIKKDSKVMGNGLIYLNKL
;
A
#
# COMPACT_ATOMS: atom_id res chain seq x y z
N MET A 1 9.43 4.07 6.18
CA MET A 1 10.05 5.24 6.84
C MET A 1 9.67 6.56 6.17
N PRO A 2 9.17 7.57 6.89
CA PRO A 2 8.95 8.91 6.33
C PRO A 2 10.26 9.66 5.99
N ASP A 3 11.40 9.23 6.56
CA ASP A 3 12.72 9.88 6.40
C ASP A 3 13.75 9.02 5.63
N GLY A 4 13.32 7.92 4.99
CA GLY A 4 14.19 7.08 4.16
C GLY A 4 14.44 7.68 2.77
N GLN A 5 15.38 7.12 1.99
CA GLN A 5 15.66 7.54 0.61
C GLN A 5 14.42 7.50 -0.30
N TYR A 6 13.45 6.64 0.03
CA TYR A 6 12.13 6.53 -0.61
C TYR A 6 10.98 6.90 0.34
N GLY A 7 11.32 7.57 1.44
CA GLY A 7 10.36 8.11 2.39
C GLY A 7 9.71 9.38 1.85
N GLY A 8 8.38 9.34 1.75
CA GLY A 8 7.56 10.45 1.26
C GLY A 8 6.33 10.61 2.14
N GLY A 9 6.52 10.66 3.46
CA GLY A 9 5.41 10.86 4.39
C GLY A 9 4.72 12.20 4.16
N TYR A 10 3.40 12.24 4.31
CA TYR A 10 2.68 13.52 4.32
C TYR A 10 3.10 14.35 5.55
N ASP A 11 3.25 15.66 5.35
CA ASP A 11 3.48 16.59 6.44
C ASP A 11 2.17 16.88 7.20
N LYS A 12 2.26 17.57 8.34
CA LYS A 12 1.07 17.92 9.13
C LYS A 12 0.09 18.82 8.36
N LYS A 13 0.56 19.59 7.36
CA LYS A 13 -0.29 20.48 6.55
C LYS A 13 -1.15 19.67 5.58
N ARG A 14 -0.62 18.59 5.00
CA ARG A 14 -1.36 17.64 4.15
C ARG A 14 -2.47 16.92 4.92
N ILE A 15 -2.31 16.61 6.21
CA ILE A 15 -3.41 16.06 7.03
C ILE A 15 -4.60 17.01 7.04
N LYS A 16 -4.35 18.31 7.25
CA LYS A 16 -5.43 19.31 7.24
C LYS A 16 -6.11 19.30 5.87
N PHE A 17 -5.34 19.34 4.79
CA PHE A 17 -5.89 19.27 3.43
C PHE A 17 -6.78 18.04 3.20
N PHE A 18 -6.35 16.84 3.60
CA PHE A 18 -7.15 15.63 3.43
C PHE A 18 -8.44 15.65 4.24
N LYS A 19 -8.42 16.20 5.46
CA LYS A 19 -9.62 16.38 6.29
C LYS A 19 -10.61 17.36 5.65
N GLU A 20 -10.12 18.46 5.09
CA GLU A 20 -10.95 19.42 4.35
C GLU A 20 -11.54 18.78 3.08
N PHE A 21 -10.78 17.93 2.38
CA PHE A 21 -11.29 17.23 1.20
C PHE A 21 -12.43 16.24 1.52
N ALA A 22 -12.41 15.67 2.72
CA ALA A 22 -13.49 14.83 3.23
C ALA A 22 -14.63 15.61 3.91
N HIS A 23 -14.50 16.93 4.08
CA HIS A 23 -15.51 17.77 4.71
C HIS A 23 -16.83 17.70 3.93
N GLY A 24 -17.95 17.47 4.63
CA GLY A 24 -19.27 17.25 4.03
C GLY A 24 -19.50 15.83 3.49
N ARG A 25 -18.56 14.90 3.71
CA ARG A 25 -18.77 13.46 3.49
C ARG A 25 -18.90 12.75 4.84
N ASP A 26 -20.07 12.91 5.46
CA ASP A 26 -20.36 12.53 6.86
C ASP A 26 -20.25 11.03 7.19
N LYS A 27 -19.83 10.20 6.23
CA LYS A 27 -19.66 8.75 6.37
C LYS A 27 -18.20 8.28 6.31
N ASN A 28 -17.23 9.18 6.20
CA ASN A 28 -15.82 8.82 6.06
C ASN A 28 -15.01 9.19 7.32
N ASP A 29 -14.53 8.16 8.03
CA ASP A 29 -13.53 8.34 9.07
C ASP A 29 -12.12 8.30 8.46
N LEU A 30 -11.36 9.38 8.65
CA LEU A 30 -9.96 9.47 8.18
C LEU A 30 -8.97 9.35 9.34
N TYR A 31 -8.11 8.34 9.26
CA TYR A 31 -7.03 8.10 10.22
C TYR A 31 -5.66 8.26 9.55
N PHE A 32 -4.73 8.86 10.29
CA PHE A 32 -3.39 9.19 9.80
C PHE A 32 -2.34 8.67 10.78
N ILE A 33 -1.72 7.53 10.46
CA ILE A 33 -0.56 7.02 11.21
C ILE A 33 0.70 7.54 10.53
N ARG A 34 1.55 8.24 11.28
CA ARG A 34 2.88 8.67 10.86
C ARG A 34 3.91 7.88 11.64
N GLY A 35 4.62 6.99 10.96
CA GLY A 35 5.59 6.09 11.56
C GLY A 35 6.25 5.21 10.50
N ASP A 36 7.15 4.34 10.93
CA ASP A 36 7.68 3.31 10.04
C ASP A 36 6.65 2.19 9.88
N SER A 37 6.24 1.91 8.64
CA SER A 37 5.22 0.90 8.32
C SER A 37 5.58 -0.50 8.85
N LYS A 38 6.85 -0.73 9.15
CA LYS A 38 7.40 -2.02 9.59
C LYS A 38 7.55 -2.10 11.11
N SER A 39 7.20 -1.04 11.83
CA SER A 39 7.32 -0.95 13.29
C SER A 39 6.08 -1.48 14.00
N LYS A 40 6.29 -2.11 15.15
CA LYS A 40 5.22 -2.61 16.04
C LYS A 40 4.28 -1.48 16.48
N ASP A 41 4.83 -0.31 16.78
CA ASP A 41 4.04 0.88 17.14
C ASP A 41 3.05 1.28 16.03
N THR A 42 3.45 1.16 14.76
CA THR A 42 2.55 1.46 13.63
C THR A 42 1.45 0.41 13.49
N THR A 43 1.77 -0.88 13.62
CA THR A 43 0.78 -1.95 13.55
C THR A 43 -0.20 -1.92 14.74
N GLU A 44 0.27 -1.64 15.95
CA GLU A 44 -0.58 -1.47 17.13
C GLU A 44 -1.56 -0.29 16.98
N LYS A 45 -1.11 0.83 16.39
CA LYS A 45 -2.01 1.95 16.07
C LYS A 45 -3.07 1.56 15.05
N LEU A 46 -2.69 0.81 14.02
CA LEU A 46 -3.64 0.30 13.03
C LEU A 46 -4.67 -0.64 13.66
N GLU A 47 -4.24 -1.58 14.50
CA GLU A 47 -5.13 -2.51 15.22
C GLU A 47 -6.17 -1.77 16.07
N ASN A 48 -5.75 -0.73 16.79
CA ASN A 48 -6.63 0.10 17.58
C ASN A 48 -7.66 0.88 16.74
N ILE A 49 -7.31 1.27 15.52
CA ILE A 49 -8.23 1.90 14.56
C ILE A 49 -9.22 0.87 14.02
N LEU A 50 -8.73 -0.30 13.61
CA LEU A 50 -9.53 -1.36 13.01
C LEU A 50 -10.53 -1.96 14.01
N LYS A 51 -10.18 -2.05 15.30
CA LYS A 51 -11.03 -2.66 16.35
C LYS A 51 -11.54 -4.05 15.95
N GLY A 52 -10.66 -4.86 15.36
CA GLY A 52 -10.97 -6.21 14.87
C GLY A 52 -11.62 -6.28 13.48
N LYS A 53 -11.96 -5.14 12.86
CA LYS A 53 -12.39 -5.11 11.45
C LYS A 53 -11.24 -5.50 10.53
N LYS A 54 -11.58 -6.10 9.39
CA LYS A 54 -10.62 -6.45 8.33
C LYS A 54 -10.60 -5.37 7.25
N ILE A 55 -9.48 -5.31 6.52
CA ILE A 55 -9.27 -4.38 5.41
C ILE A 55 -9.80 -5.03 4.12
N ASP A 56 -10.73 -4.36 3.45
CA ASP A 56 -11.25 -4.82 2.15
C ASP A 56 -10.30 -4.45 1.01
N PHE A 57 -9.62 -3.30 1.11
CA PHE A 57 -8.65 -2.83 0.12
C PHE A 57 -7.40 -2.23 0.77
N LEU A 58 -6.24 -2.76 0.40
CA LEU A 58 -4.93 -2.27 0.80
C LEU A 58 -4.17 -1.78 -0.42
N TYR A 59 -3.55 -0.61 -0.34
CA TYR A 59 -2.72 -0.08 -1.41
C TYR A 59 -1.31 0.20 -0.89
N ILE A 60 -0.30 -0.45 -1.47
CA ILE A 60 1.09 -0.39 -1.04
C ILE A 60 1.89 0.46 -2.04
N ASP A 61 2.31 1.62 -1.56
CA ASP A 61 3.24 2.54 -2.22
C ASP A 61 4.33 2.91 -1.21
N GLY A 62 5.30 2.00 -1.06
CA GLY A 62 6.22 1.95 0.06
C GLY A 62 7.68 2.17 -0.33
N ASP A 63 8.60 1.55 0.42
CA ASP A 63 10.06 1.79 0.35
C ASP A 63 10.73 1.43 -1.01
N HIS A 64 10.00 1.06 -2.06
CA HIS A 64 10.46 0.73 -3.42
C HIS A 64 11.59 -0.33 -3.56
N THR A 65 12.24 -0.71 -2.47
CA THR A 65 13.16 -1.85 -2.37
C THR A 65 12.35 -3.14 -2.35
N TYR A 66 12.98 -4.23 -2.81
CA TYR A 66 12.35 -5.55 -2.82
C TYR A 66 11.98 -5.99 -1.39
N GLU A 67 12.92 -5.88 -0.45
CA GLU A 67 12.71 -6.24 0.96
C GLU A 67 11.67 -5.35 1.62
N GLY A 68 11.68 -4.05 1.30
CA GLY A 68 10.72 -3.09 1.81
C GLY A 68 9.30 -3.48 1.46
N ILE A 69 9.01 -3.63 0.16
CA ILE A 69 7.67 -3.94 -0.31
C ILE A 69 7.21 -5.34 0.10
N LYS A 70 8.12 -6.34 0.09
CA LYS A 70 7.82 -7.70 0.57
C LYS A 70 7.43 -7.71 2.04
N LYS A 71 8.13 -6.94 2.86
CA LYS A 71 7.83 -6.83 4.29
C LYS A 71 6.52 -6.09 4.55
N ASP A 72 6.22 -5.03 3.81
CA ASP A 72 4.90 -4.36 3.90
C ASP A 72 3.79 -5.34 3.51
N PHE A 73 3.91 -6.04 2.38
CA PHE A 73 2.94 -7.05 1.96
C PHE A 73 2.68 -8.10 3.05
N ASN A 74 3.74 -8.72 3.58
CA ASN A 74 3.61 -9.78 4.57
C ASN A 74 2.97 -9.30 5.88
N ILE A 75 3.27 -8.08 6.34
CA ILE A 75 2.67 -7.53 7.56
C ILE A 75 1.20 -7.22 7.32
N TYR A 76 0.90 -6.46 6.26
CA TYR A 76 -0.43 -5.87 6.11
C TYR A 76 -1.47 -6.86 5.56
N LYS A 77 -1.03 -7.92 4.86
CA LYS A 77 -1.90 -9.02 4.42
C LYS A 77 -2.65 -9.68 5.59
N GLU A 78 -2.06 -9.76 6.77
CA GLU A 78 -2.69 -10.39 7.95
C GLU A 78 -3.95 -9.62 8.44
N TYR A 79 -4.05 -8.34 8.10
CA TYR A 79 -5.22 -7.49 8.42
C TYR A 79 -6.30 -7.51 7.34
N MET A 80 -6.08 -8.19 6.22
CA MET A 80 -7.02 -8.22 5.09
C MET A 80 -8.22 -9.13 5.35
N ALA A 81 -9.34 -8.81 4.71
CA ALA A 81 -10.45 -9.72 4.54
C ALA A 81 -10.06 -10.86 3.58
N ASN A 82 -10.73 -12.01 3.68
CA ASN A 82 -10.42 -13.18 2.85
C ASN A 82 -10.62 -12.89 1.35
N ASP A 83 -11.60 -12.07 1.01
CA ASP A 83 -11.96 -11.58 -0.33
C ASP A 83 -11.39 -10.19 -0.66
N GLY A 84 -10.46 -9.72 0.17
CA GLY A 84 -9.85 -8.42 0.00
C GLY A 84 -8.95 -8.29 -1.23
N LEU A 85 -8.64 -7.03 -1.54
CA LEU A 85 -7.84 -6.62 -2.69
C LEU A 85 -6.55 -5.94 -2.22
N ILE A 86 -5.43 -6.28 -2.85
CA ILE A 86 -4.15 -5.60 -2.59
C ILE A 86 -3.63 -4.97 -3.88
N GLY A 87 -3.49 -3.64 -3.87
CA GLY A 87 -2.89 -2.86 -4.92
C GLY A 87 -1.43 -2.52 -4.65
N PHE A 88 -0.64 -2.44 -5.70
CA PHE A 88 0.78 -2.09 -5.67
C PHE A 88 1.05 -0.96 -6.66
N HIS A 89 1.78 0.05 -6.21
CA HIS A 89 2.33 1.09 -7.09
C HIS A 89 3.62 0.61 -7.77
N ASP A 90 4.08 1.30 -8.82
CA ASP A 90 5.37 1.11 -9.49
C ASP A 90 5.71 -0.30 -10.04
N ILE A 91 4.70 -1.06 -10.48
CA ILE A 91 4.90 -2.43 -11.03
C ILE A 91 5.60 -2.48 -12.41
N ASN A 92 5.88 -1.33 -13.03
CA ASN A 92 6.52 -1.20 -14.34
C ASN A 92 7.60 -0.10 -14.33
N THR A 93 8.36 -0.02 -13.23
CA THR A 93 9.46 0.94 -13.06
C THR A 93 10.83 0.23 -13.16
N HIS A 94 11.66 0.68 -14.11
CA HIS A 94 12.99 0.10 -14.40
C HIS A 94 14.17 0.89 -13.80
N LYS A 95 13.91 1.62 -12.71
CA LYS A 95 14.96 2.40 -12.03
C LYS A 95 15.89 1.46 -11.26
N GLU A 96 17.20 1.73 -11.35
CA GLU A 96 18.20 0.97 -10.59
C GLU A 96 17.91 1.07 -9.08
N GLY A 97 18.02 -0.07 -8.39
CA GLY A 97 17.70 -0.19 -6.96
C GLY A 97 16.23 -0.39 -6.63
N TYR A 98 15.31 -0.32 -7.61
CA TYR A 98 13.89 -0.60 -7.39
C TYR A 98 13.62 -2.11 -7.46
N GLY A 99 13.03 -2.65 -6.40
CA GLY A 99 12.70 -4.06 -6.29
C GLY A 99 11.22 -4.39 -6.46
N VAL A 100 10.39 -3.37 -6.71
CA VAL A 100 8.93 -3.50 -6.83
C VAL A 100 8.54 -4.46 -7.96
N VAL A 101 9.08 -4.26 -9.16
CA VAL A 101 8.81 -5.12 -10.33
C VAL A 101 9.22 -6.57 -10.07
N LYS A 102 10.36 -6.76 -9.38
CA LYS A 102 10.85 -8.10 -9.01
C LYS A 102 9.85 -8.78 -8.07
N PHE A 103 9.41 -8.09 -7.02
CA PHE A 103 8.45 -8.64 -6.07
C PHE A 103 7.09 -8.89 -6.71
N TRP A 104 6.59 -7.96 -7.52
CA TRP A 104 5.35 -8.10 -8.27
C TRP A 104 5.34 -9.38 -9.13
N ASN A 105 6.38 -9.58 -9.93
CA ASN A 105 6.50 -10.78 -10.76
C ASN A 105 6.62 -12.09 -9.95
N GLU A 106 7.11 -12.04 -8.71
CA GLU A 106 7.17 -13.20 -7.80
C GLU A 106 5.78 -13.59 -7.27
N ILE A 107 4.94 -12.60 -6.94
CA ILE A 107 3.66 -12.87 -6.27
C ILE A 107 2.46 -12.94 -7.20
N LYS A 108 2.45 -12.23 -8.33
CA LYS A 108 1.23 -12.03 -9.13
C LYS A 108 0.61 -13.34 -9.59
N GLU A 109 1.43 -14.30 -10.01
CA GLU A 109 0.98 -15.62 -10.50
C GLU A 109 0.39 -16.53 -9.41
N GLN A 110 0.54 -16.16 -8.13
CA GLN A 110 -0.06 -16.91 -7.02
C GLN A 110 -1.54 -16.54 -6.80
N TYR A 111 -1.98 -15.42 -7.38
CA TYR A 111 -3.31 -14.84 -7.22
C TYR A 111 -3.93 -14.59 -8.60
N ARG A 112 -5.23 -14.31 -8.61
CA ARG A 112 -5.81 -13.59 -9.75
C ARG A 112 -5.28 -12.15 -9.69
N TYR A 113 -4.90 -11.60 -10.84
CA TYR A 113 -4.29 -10.26 -10.89
C TYR A 113 -4.72 -9.44 -12.10
N GLU A 114 -4.56 -8.12 -11.99
CA GLU A 114 -4.68 -7.14 -13.06
C GLU A 114 -3.49 -6.19 -13.06
N GLU A 115 -3.08 -5.75 -14.25
CA GLU A 115 -2.01 -4.78 -14.45
C GLU A 115 -2.55 -3.57 -15.21
N PHE A 116 -2.44 -2.40 -14.59
CA PHE A 116 -2.84 -1.12 -15.16
C PHE A 116 -1.57 -0.37 -15.58
N ILE A 117 -1.10 -0.70 -16.79
CA ILE A 117 0.09 -0.08 -17.40
C ILE A 117 -0.35 0.64 -18.67
N LYS A 118 -0.02 1.92 -18.77
CA LYS A 118 -0.28 2.69 -20.00
C LYS A 118 0.54 2.09 -21.15
N LYS A 119 -0.10 1.88 -22.30
CA LYS A 119 0.57 1.44 -23.53
C LYS A 119 1.81 2.29 -23.83
N ASP A 120 2.90 1.63 -24.16
CA ASP A 120 4.22 2.21 -24.47
C ASP A 120 4.93 2.91 -23.29
N SER A 121 4.36 2.86 -22.07
CA SER A 121 5.03 3.38 -20.87
C SER A 121 6.13 2.44 -20.41
N LYS A 122 7.30 3.02 -20.13
CA LYS A 122 8.45 2.33 -19.52
C LYS A 122 8.67 2.72 -18.05
N VAL A 123 7.70 3.45 -17.48
CA VAL A 123 7.73 3.95 -16.11
C VAL A 123 6.33 3.84 -15.52
N MET A 124 6.25 3.56 -14.22
CA MET A 124 5.01 3.52 -13.44
C MET A 124 3.97 2.49 -13.92
N GLY A 125 3.13 2.06 -13.00
CA GLY A 125 2.06 1.11 -13.27
C GLY A 125 1.45 0.63 -11.96
N ASN A 126 0.19 0.24 -11.99
CA ASN A 126 -0.48 -0.31 -10.82
C ASN A 126 -0.79 -1.78 -11.01
N GLY A 127 -0.40 -2.61 -10.04
CA GLY A 127 -0.82 -4.01 -9.97
C GLY A 127 -1.95 -4.16 -8.97
N LEU A 128 -2.86 -5.08 -9.22
CA LEU A 128 -3.92 -5.46 -8.29
C LEU A 128 -3.95 -6.98 -8.18
N ILE A 129 -3.98 -7.52 -6.96
CA ILE A 129 -4.26 -8.93 -6.70
C ILE A 129 -5.56 -9.10 -5.93
N TYR A 130 -6.22 -10.22 -6.18
CA TYR A 130 -7.43 -10.67 -5.52
C TYR A 130 -7.07 -11.80 -4.54
N LEU A 131 -7.33 -11.63 -3.24
CA LEU A 131 -6.96 -12.63 -2.23
C LEU A 131 -7.80 -13.90 -2.29
N ASN A 132 -9.04 -13.81 -2.78
CA ASN A 132 -9.89 -14.98 -3.01
C ASN A 132 -9.90 -15.37 -4.50
N LYS A 133 -9.82 -16.67 -4.76
CA LYS A 133 -9.89 -17.27 -6.10
C LYS A 133 -11.35 -17.59 -6.42
N LEU A 134 -12.04 -16.63 -7.03
CA LEU A 134 -13.21 -16.92 -7.87
C LEU A 134 -12.84 -16.67 -9.33
#